data_AF-A0A317EIJ2-F1
#
_entry.id   AF-A0A317EIJ2-F1
#
_cell.length_a   1.000
_cell.length_b   1.000
_cell.length_c   1.000
_cell.angle_alpha   90.00
_cell.angle_beta   90.00
_cell.angle_gamma   90.00
#
_symmetry.space_group_name_H-M   'P 1'
#
loop_
_entity.id
_entity.type
_entity.pdbx_description
1 polymer ?
#
loop_
_entity_poly.entity_id
_entity_poly.type
_entity_poly.pdbx_seq_one_letter_code
_entity_poly.pdbx_strand_id
1 'polypeptide(L)'
;MNYNVYIQSNNGETSFLDITLQQAEKIANVYKQEETTFTLNYVEYGFKRIHRIAFFENRDGHSAEKLESWIESNTSFGLEPQMDPETMKTFGAEVTSEFVEDQSFGYEKNVALKRKQERDDFYVNPSRIEELSTIKSSSFDLGKLIRLCEELNDNWKKENFYSVGLIGRSIINHVPPIFGTFTKFEQVVANGSNSSFRKNVNSLHESLRSIADSYTHHTIRRKESLPNEQQVDFRANLDILLVEIIRILHV
;
A
#
# COMPACT_ATOMS: atom_id res chain seq x y z
N MET A 1 -27.27 -26.21 -13.98
CA MET A 1 -27.86 -24.86 -13.90
C MET A 1 -26.83 -23.91 -14.46
N ASN A 2 -27.23 -23.10 -15.43
CA ASN A 2 -26.36 -22.15 -16.12
C ASN A 2 -26.67 -20.72 -15.64
N TYR A 3 -25.77 -19.79 -15.94
CA TYR A 3 -25.79 -18.43 -15.45
C TYR A 3 -25.55 -17.43 -16.57
N ASN A 4 -26.00 -16.19 -16.36
CA ASN A 4 -25.63 -15.03 -17.15
C ASN A 4 -24.88 -14.05 -16.26
N VAL A 5 -23.82 -13.43 -16.77
CA VAL A 5 -22.98 -12.50 -16.01
C VAL A 5 -22.85 -11.19 -16.75
N TYR A 6 -23.11 -10.09 -16.07
CA TYR A 6 -22.91 -8.74 -16.55
C TYR A 6 -21.72 -8.10 -15.86
N ILE A 7 -20.85 -7.45 -16.63
CA ILE A 7 -19.68 -6.70 -16.14
C ILE A 7 -19.71 -5.31 -16.78
N GLN A 8 -19.75 -4.26 -15.96
CA GLN A 8 -19.50 -2.89 -16.38
C GLN A 8 -18.08 -2.51 -15.99
N SER A 9 -17.29 -1.97 -16.91
CA SER A 9 -15.90 -1.60 -16.68
C SER A 9 -15.51 -0.31 -17.40
N ASN A 10 -14.28 0.16 -17.18
CA ASN A 10 -13.69 1.25 -17.98
C ASN A 10 -13.64 0.94 -19.49
N ASN A 11 -13.66 -0.33 -19.88
CA ASN A 11 -13.62 -0.74 -21.28
C ASN A 11 -15.02 -0.78 -21.91
N GLY A 12 -16.08 -0.51 -21.13
CA GLY A 12 -17.47 -0.66 -21.54
C GLY A 12 -18.19 -1.76 -20.77
N GLU A 13 -19.34 -2.17 -21.30
CA GLU A 13 -20.21 -3.19 -20.74
C GLU A 13 -20.01 -4.51 -21.47
N THR A 14 -20.00 -5.62 -20.75
CA THR A 14 -19.76 -6.96 -21.29
C THR A 14 -20.66 -7.97 -20.60
N SER A 15 -21.27 -8.86 -21.39
CA SER A 15 -22.20 -9.89 -20.96
C SER A 15 -21.67 -11.26 -21.34
N PHE A 16 -21.71 -12.20 -20.41
CA PHE A 16 -21.41 -13.61 -20.65
C PHE A 16 -22.69 -14.40 -20.43
N LEU A 17 -23.19 -15.02 -21.49
CA LEU A 17 -24.50 -15.66 -21.51
C LEU A 17 -24.36 -17.19 -21.46
N ASP A 18 -25.32 -17.83 -20.81
CA ASP A 18 -25.44 -19.29 -20.73
C ASP A 18 -24.15 -20.02 -20.32
N ILE A 19 -23.45 -19.48 -19.32
CA ILE A 19 -22.20 -20.06 -18.81
C ILE A 19 -22.48 -21.07 -17.69
N THR A 20 -21.61 -22.06 -17.57
CA THR A 20 -21.68 -23.07 -16.51
C THR A 20 -21.34 -22.49 -15.13
N LEU A 21 -21.72 -23.19 -14.05
CA LEU A 21 -21.32 -22.81 -12.68
C LEU A 21 -19.81 -22.61 -12.54
N GLN A 22 -19.01 -23.54 -13.07
CA GLN A 22 -17.56 -23.48 -13.00
C GLN A 22 -16.99 -22.22 -13.68
N GLN A 23 -17.62 -21.79 -14.78
CA GLN A 23 -17.24 -20.57 -15.49
C GLN A 23 -17.68 -19.32 -14.72
N ALA A 24 -18.89 -19.31 -14.15
CA ALA A 24 -19.35 -18.24 -13.28
C ALA A 24 -18.45 -18.08 -12.03
N GLU A 25 -18.11 -19.19 -11.37
CA GLU A 25 -17.15 -19.22 -10.26
C GLU A 25 -15.77 -18.73 -10.68
N LYS A 26 -15.31 -19.05 -11.89
CA LYS A 26 -14.04 -18.53 -12.41
C LYS A 26 -14.08 -17.01 -12.54
N ILE A 27 -15.15 -16.44 -13.09
CA ILE A 27 -15.32 -14.98 -13.21
C ILE A 27 -15.42 -14.34 -11.82
N ALA A 28 -16.18 -14.95 -10.90
CA ALA A 28 -16.29 -14.50 -9.52
C ALA A 28 -14.95 -14.56 -8.79
N ASN A 29 -14.14 -15.59 -9.04
CA ASN A 29 -12.81 -15.73 -8.44
C ASN A 29 -11.84 -14.69 -8.97
N VAL A 30 -11.85 -14.40 -10.27
CA VAL A 30 -11.07 -13.30 -10.86
C VAL A 30 -11.45 -11.98 -10.19
N TYR A 31 -12.75 -11.75 -9.99
CA TYR A 31 -13.25 -10.59 -9.26
C TYR A 31 -12.79 -10.57 -7.79
N LYS A 32 -12.79 -11.72 -7.09
CA LYS A 32 -12.35 -11.86 -5.69
C LYS A 32 -10.83 -11.77 -5.50
N GLN A 33 -10.07 -12.27 -6.47
CA GLN A 33 -8.60 -12.41 -6.45
C GLN A 33 -7.89 -11.26 -7.13
N GLU A 34 -8.64 -10.25 -7.61
CA GLU A 34 -8.09 -9.00 -8.15
C GLU A 34 -7.31 -9.19 -9.46
N GLU A 35 -7.60 -10.28 -10.19
CA GLU A 35 -7.05 -10.53 -11.51
C GLU A 35 -7.74 -9.62 -12.53
N THR A 36 -6.95 -9.04 -13.45
CA THR A 36 -7.47 -8.14 -14.50
C THR A 36 -7.80 -8.88 -15.78
N THR A 37 -7.53 -10.18 -15.84
CA THR A 37 -7.67 -11.00 -17.03
C THR A 37 -8.17 -12.38 -16.67
N PHE A 38 -9.00 -12.98 -17.51
CA PHE A 38 -9.34 -14.39 -17.39
C PHE A 38 -9.59 -15.02 -18.75
N THR A 39 -9.33 -16.32 -18.86
CA THR A 39 -9.64 -17.07 -20.08
C THR A 39 -10.98 -17.79 -19.94
N LEU A 40 -11.89 -17.56 -20.88
CA LEU A 40 -13.14 -18.31 -21.00
C LEU A 40 -13.25 -18.85 -22.43
N ASN A 41 -13.54 -20.13 -22.57
CA ASN A 41 -13.63 -20.81 -23.89
C ASN A 41 -12.44 -20.51 -24.81
N TYR A 42 -11.22 -20.56 -24.25
CA TYR A 42 -9.95 -20.27 -24.93
C TYR A 42 -9.75 -18.82 -25.40
N VAL A 43 -10.61 -17.89 -25.00
CA VAL A 43 -10.48 -16.45 -25.26
C VAL A 43 -10.11 -15.73 -23.96
N GLU A 44 -9.08 -14.89 -23.99
CA GLU A 44 -8.68 -14.06 -22.86
C GLU A 44 -9.46 -12.74 -22.86
N TYR A 45 -10.07 -12.42 -21.72
CA TYR A 45 -10.82 -11.18 -21.50
C TYR A 45 -10.07 -10.35 -20.47
N GLY A 46 -9.85 -9.05 -20.76
CA GLY A 46 -9.12 -8.13 -19.91
C GLY A 46 -9.92 -6.89 -19.50
N PHE A 47 -9.90 -6.56 -18.22
CA PHE A 47 -10.63 -5.43 -17.63
C PHE A 47 -9.69 -4.55 -16.80
N LYS A 48 -9.69 -3.23 -17.07
CA LYS A 48 -8.86 -2.27 -16.32
C LYS A 48 -9.43 -1.93 -14.93
N ARG A 49 -10.74 -1.68 -14.86
CA ARG A 49 -11.49 -1.38 -13.63
C ARG A 49 -12.94 -1.79 -13.86
N ILE A 50 -13.44 -2.72 -13.06
CA ILE A 50 -14.86 -3.10 -13.05
C ILE A 50 -15.59 -2.10 -12.11
N HIS A 51 -16.79 -1.67 -12.47
CA HIS A 51 -17.65 -0.79 -11.67
C HIS A 51 -18.86 -1.53 -11.12
N ARG A 52 -19.31 -2.56 -11.86
CA ARG A 52 -20.43 -3.41 -11.49
C ARG A 52 -20.20 -4.81 -12.03
N ILE A 53 -20.52 -5.81 -11.22
CA ILE A 53 -20.70 -7.20 -11.64
C ILE A 53 -22.06 -7.67 -11.15
N ALA A 54 -22.77 -8.44 -11.97
CA ALA A 54 -24.02 -9.07 -11.56
C ALA A 54 -24.14 -10.47 -12.15
N PHE A 55 -24.65 -11.41 -11.37
CA PHE A 55 -24.87 -12.80 -11.76
C PHE A 55 -26.36 -13.10 -11.76
N PHE A 56 -26.84 -13.79 -12.78
CA PHE A 56 -28.25 -14.15 -12.95
C PHE A 56 -28.37 -15.64 -13.26
N GLU A 57 -29.40 -16.29 -12.74
CA GLU A 57 -29.76 -17.65 -13.15
C GLU A 57 -30.26 -17.66 -14.61
N ASN A 58 -29.99 -18.73 -15.35
CA ASN A 58 -30.66 -19.01 -16.64
C ASN A 58 -31.73 -20.10 -16.42
N ARG A 59 -32.92 -19.69 -15.95
CA ARG A 59 -33.94 -20.63 -15.42
C ARG A 59 -34.58 -21.52 -16.48
N ASP A 60 -34.70 -21.00 -17.69
CA ASP A 60 -35.38 -21.69 -18.79
C ASP A 60 -34.40 -22.45 -19.70
N GLY A 61 -33.10 -22.46 -19.37
CA GLY A 61 -32.07 -23.10 -20.18
C GLY A 61 -32.01 -22.56 -21.61
N HIS A 62 -32.27 -21.26 -21.79
CA HIS A 62 -32.14 -20.63 -23.10
C HIS A 62 -30.68 -20.74 -23.54
N SER A 63 -30.44 -21.30 -24.72
CA SER A 63 -29.09 -21.38 -25.28
C SER A 63 -28.52 -19.98 -25.48
N ALA A 64 -27.19 -19.86 -25.42
CA ALA A 64 -26.47 -18.64 -25.80
C ALA A 64 -26.99 -18.06 -27.14
N GLU A 65 -27.13 -18.90 -28.17
CA GLU A 65 -27.64 -18.51 -29.49
C GLU A 65 -29.03 -17.87 -29.45
N LYS A 66 -29.92 -18.35 -28.57
CA LYS A 66 -31.28 -17.80 -28.43
C LYS A 66 -31.28 -16.47 -27.70
N LEU A 67 -30.41 -16.32 -26.71
CA LEU A 67 -30.23 -15.06 -25.98
C LEU A 67 -29.54 -14.01 -26.87
N GLU A 68 -28.54 -14.41 -27.64
CA GLU A 68 -27.85 -13.58 -28.63
C GLU A 68 -28.82 -13.11 -29.73
N SER A 69 -29.64 -14.02 -30.27
CA SER A 69 -30.67 -13.67 -31.25
C SER A 69 -31.68 -12.64 -30.72
N TRP A 70 -32.02 -12.71 -29.43
CA TRP A 70 -32.87 -11.71 -28.77
C TRP A 70 -32.16 -10.35 -28.66
N ILE A 71 -30.86 -10.34 -28.36
CA ILE A 71 -30.10 -9.09 -28.28
C ILE A 71 -29.99 -8.46 -29.67
N GLU A 72 -29.70 -9.26 -30.70
CA GLU A 72 -29.62 -8.79 -32.09
C GLU A 72 -30.97 -8.23 -32.59
N SER A 73 -32.10 -8.81 -32.19
CA SER A 73 -33.42 -8.30 -32.56
C SER A 73 -33.81 -7.01 -31.85
N ASN A 74 -33.13 -6.69 -30.74
CA ASN A 74 -33.49 -5.59 -29.83
C ASN A 74 -32.40 -4.52 -29.71
N THR A 75 -31.26 -4.67 -30.40
CA THR A 75 -30.19 -3.67 -30.43
C THR A 75 -30.27 -2.80 -31.68
N SER A 76 -30.12 -1.50 -31.49
CA SER A 76 -30.04 -0.54 -32.60
C SER A 76 -28.66 -0.64 -33.28
N PHE A 77 -28.65 -0.50 -34.60
CA PHE A 77 -27.48 -0.66 -35.46
C PHE A 77 -26.26 0.13 -34.96
N GLY A 78 -25.15 -0.56 -34.66
CA GLY A 78 -23.84 0.05 -34.39
C GLY A 78 -23.29 -0.03 -32.96
N LEU A 79 -23.96 -0.70 -32.03
CA LEU A 79 -23.41 -1.04 -30.71
C LEU A 79 -23.16 -2.54 -30.59
N GLU A 80 -22.09 -2.95 -29.90
CA GLU A 80 -21.91 -4.37 -29.56
C GLU A 80 -23.10 -4.84 -28.74
N PRO A 81 -23.72 -5.98 -29.10
CA PRO A 81 -24.91 -6.48 -28.43
C PRO A 81 -24.60 -6.83 -26.97
N GLN A 82 -25.14 -6.06 -26.03
CA GLN A 82 -25.00 -6.30 -24.59
C GLN A 82 -26.39 -6.40 -23.96
N MET A 83 -26.55 -7.34 -23.04
CA MET A 83 -27.79 -7.50 -22.29
C MET A 83 -27.65 -6.75 -20.97
N ASP A 84 -28.46 -5.70 -20.78
CA ASP A 84 -28.42 -4.94 -19.54
C ASP A 84 -28.99 -5.77 -18.37
N PRO A 85 -28.66 -5.41 -17.11
CA PRO A 85 -29.13 -6.13 -15.94
C PRO A 85 -30.65 -6.23 -15.79
N GLU A 86 -31.43 -5.23 -16.21
CA GLU A 86 -32.89 -5.31 -16.11
C GLU A 86 -33.47 -6.30 -17.11
N THR A 87 -32.87 -6.38 -18.30
CA THR A 87 -33.19 -7.43 -19.27
C THR A 87 -32.79 -8.81 -18.75
N MET A 88 -31.61 -8.98 -18.16
CA MET A 88 -31.17 -10.26 -17.62
C MET A 88 -32.12 -10.81 -16.53
N LYS A 89 -32.73 -9.92 -15.72
CA LYS A 89 -33.75 -10.29 -14.72
C LYS A 89 -34.99 -10.94 -15.32
N THR A 90 -35.27 -10.72 -16.60
CA THR A 90 -36.40 -11.36 -17.29
C THR A 90 -36.14 -12.84 -17.60
N PHE A 91 -34.87 -13.26 -17.63
CA PHE A 91 -34.46 -14.64 -17.92
C PHE A 91 -34.10 -15.45 -16.65
N GLY A 92 -33.96 -14.78 -15.50
CA GLY A 92 -33.81 -15.42 -14.21
C GLY A 92 -33.49 -14.45 -13.08
N ALA A 93 -33.47 -14.95 -11.84
CA ALA A 93 -33.22 -14.11 -10.66
C ALA A 93 -31.75 -13.67 -10.59
N GLU A 94 -31.53 -12.48 -10.05
CA GLU A 94 -30.19 -12.01 -9.68
C GLU A 94 -29.70 -12.78 -8.45
N VAL A 95 -28.57 -13.45 -8.60
CA VAL A 95 -27.91 -14.30 -7.59
C VAL A 95 -26.49 -13.81 -7.28
N THR A 96 -26.21 -12.52 -7.56
CA THR A 96 -24.89 -11.90 -7.34
C THR A 96 -24.33 -12.18 -5.95
N SER A 97 -25.16 -12.13 -4.90
CA SER A 97 -24.76 -12.39 -3.51
C SER A 97 -24.27 -13.81 -3.23
N GLU A 98 -24.63 -14.78 -4.07
CA GLU A 98 -24.14 -16.16 -3.95
C GLU A 98 -22.70 -16.29 -4.46
N PHE A 99 -22.31 -15.42 -5.40
CA PHE A 99 -21.00 -15.41 -6.01
C PHE A 99 -20.06 -14.40 -5.36
N VAL A 100 -20.57 -13.23 -4.93
CA VAL A 100 -19.77 -12.08 -4.48
C VAL A 100 -20.46 -11.43 -3.28
N GLU A 101 -19.69 -11.19 -2.21
CA GLU A 101 -20.19 -10.49 -1.01
C GLU A 101 -20.33 -8.98 -1.25
N ASP A 102 -21.28 -8.33 -0.54
CA ASP A 102 -21.50 -6.88 -0.55
C ASP A 102 -20.38 -6.13 0.23
N GLN A 103 -19.17 -6.19 -0.32
CA GLN A 103 -17.97 -5.52 0.18
C GLN A 103 -17.44 -4.53 -0.86
N SER A 104 -16.70 -3.52 -0.40
CA SER A 104 -16.05 -2.52 -1.26
C SER A 104 -15.25 -3.17 -2.40
N PHE A 105 -15.48 -2.68 -3.61
CA PHE A 105 -15.00 -3.23 -4.87
C PHE A 105 -13.47 -3.07 -5.09
N GLY A 106 -12.83 -4.10 -5.67
CA GLY A 106 -11.56 -4.05 -6.41
C GLY A 106 -10.47 -3.10 -5.87
N TYR A 107 -10.10 -2.09 -6.68
CA TYR A 107 -8.99 -1.15 -6.42
C TYR A 107 -9.12 -0.37 -5.10
N GLU A 108 -10.32 -0.16 -4.54
CA GLU A 108 -10.48 0.67 -3.33
C GLU A 108 -10.02 -0.03 -2.05
N LYS A 109 -10.22 -1.35 -1.95
CA LYS A 109 -9.67 -2.18 -0.86
C LYS A 109 -8.14 -2.21 -0.92
N ASN A 110 -7.59 -2.30 -2.13
CA ASN A 110 -6.15 -2.28 -2.38
C ASN A 110 -5.51 -0.90 -2.26
N VAL A 111 -6.18 0.20 -2.58
CA VAL A 111 -5.61 1.54 -2.37
C VAL A 111 -5.42 1.82 -0.89
N ALA A 112 -6.36 1.42 -0.04
CA ALA A 112 -6.20 1.58 1.40
C ALA A 112 -5.06 0.71 1.96
N LEU A 113 -4.99 -0.56 1.52
CA LEU A 113 -3.94 -1.51 1.93
C LEU A 113 -2.56 -1.14 1.36
N LYS A 114 -2.48 -0.79 0.06
CA LYS A 114 -1.27 -0.32 -0.60
C LYS A 114 -0.83 1.03 -0.07
N ARG A 115 -1.72 1.99 0.23
CA ARG A 115 -1.35 3.23 0.93
C ARG A 115 -0.93 2.99 2.38
N LYS A 116 -1.38 1.91 3.01
CA LYS A 116 -0.93 1.51 4.34
C LYS A 116 0.47 0.89 4.24
N GLN A 117 0.67 -0.02 3.28
CA GLN A 117 1.95 -0.66 2.99
C GLN A 117 3.00 0.34 2.50
N GLU A 118 2.67 1.24 1.57
CA GLU A 118 3.53 2.35 1.13
C GLU A 118 3.87 3.32 2.28
N ARG A 119 3.02 3.45 3.30
CA ARG A 119 3.35 4.22 4.51
C ARG A 119 4.28 3.43 5.44
N ASP A 120 4.13 2.12 5.50
CA ASP A 120 4.99 1.22 6.28
C ASP A 120 6.36 0.96 5.59
N ASP A 121 6.48 1.22 4.28
CA ASP A 121 7.70 1.10 3.45
C ASP A 121 8.77 2.15 3.77
N PHE A 122 8.42 3.24 4.47
CA PHE A 122 9.35 4.30 4.79
C PHE A 122 9.70 4.31 6.28
N TYR A 123 10.99 4.44 6.57
CA TYR A 123 11.48 4.62 7.93
C TYR A 123 11.24 6.05 8.43
N VAL A 124 11.49 7.03 7.56
CA VAL A 124 11.18 8.45 7.75
C VAL A 124 10.10 8.81 6.74
N ASN A 125 8.98 9.33 7.22
CA ASN A 125 7.88 9.75 6.35
C ASN A 125 8.37 10.74 5.27
N PRO A 126 8.10 10.52 3.97
CA PRO A 126 8.49 11.44 2.92
C PRO A 126 8.07 12.90 3.17
N SER A 127 6.90 13.15 3.77
CA SER A 127 6.47 14.52 4.10
C SER A 127 7.41 15.19 5.11
N ARG A 128 8.02 14.42 6.01
CA ARG A 128 9.01 14.93 6.98
C ARG A 128 10.27 15.40 6.28
N ILE A 129 10.73 14.65 5.28
CA ILE A 129 11.92 15.00 4.48
C ILE A 129 11.62 16.24 3.65
N GLU A 130 10.43 16.34 3.08
CA GLU A 130 9.98 17.53 2.37
C GLU A 130 9.94 18.76 3.28
N GLU A 131 9.34 18.65 4.48
CA GLU A 131 9.35 19.72 5.48
C GLU A 131 10.79 20.18 5.79
N LEU A 132 11.71 19.26 6.06
CA LEU A 132 13.13 19.58 6.29
C LEU A 132 13.77 20.29 5.09
N SER A 133 13.46 19.87 3.86
CA SER A 133 14.02 20.45 2.64
C SER A 133 13.56 21.89 2.37
N THR A 134 12.38 22.27 2.89
CA THR A 134 11.80 23.61 2.70
C THR A 134 12.29 24.64 3.70
N ILE A 135 12.95 24.20 4.80
CA ILE A 135 13.49 25.09 5.82
C ILE A 135 14.64 25.92 5.23
N LYS A 136 14.50 27.24 5.30
CA LYS A 136 15.58 28.18 5.00
C LYS A 136 16.23 28.65 6.29
N SER A 137 17.29 27.96 6.71
CA SER A 137 18.08 28.38 7.88
C SER A 137 19.34 29.11 7.45
N SER A 138 19.64 30.25 8.07
CA SER A 138 20.93 30.95 7.91
C SER A 138 22.05 30.32 8.74
N SER A 139 21.70 29.49 9.73
CA SER A 139 22.63 29.00 10.75
C SER A 139 23.05 27.54 10.53
N PHE A 140 22.23 26.75 9.82
CA PHE A 140 22.47 25.32 9.63
C PHE A 140 22.16 24.87 8.21
N ASP A 141 23.06 24.07 7.64
CA ASP A 141 22.81 23.30 6.42
C ASP A 141 22.25 21.93 6.79
N LEU A 142 21.03 21.65 6.32
CA LEU A 142 20.33 20.39 6.59
C LEU A 142 20.60 19.31 5.54
N GLY A 143 21.39 19.58 4.50
CA GLY A 143 21.63 18.67 3.38
C GLY A 143 22.12 17.29 3.82
N LYS A 144 23.02 17.23 4.82
CA LYS A 144 23.49 15.96 5.40
C LYS A 144 22.38 15.23 6.15
N LEU A 145 21.58 15.92 6.97
CA LEU A 145 20.48 15.30 7.71
C LEU A 145 19.44 14.72 6.74
N ILE A 146 19.03 15.51 5.74
CA ILE A 146 18.10 15.09 4.68
C ILE A 146 18.64 13.85 3.98
N ARG A 147 19.92 13.87 3.57
CA ARG A 147 20.53 12.75 2.88
C ARG A 147 20.56 11.48 3.73
N LEU A 148 20.86 11.59 5.03
CA LEU A 148 20.81 10.45 5.95
C LEU A 148 19.37 9.90 6.10
N CYS A 149 18.34 10.75 6.11
CA CYS A 149 16.95 10.30 6.14
C CYS A 149 16.54 9.55 4.86
N GLU A 150 16.96 10.03 3.69
CA GLU A 150 16.74 9.35 2.41
C GLU A 150 17.45 7.98 2.37
N GLU A 151 18.72 7.94 2.77
CA GLU A 151 19.49 6.69 2.82
C GLU A 151 18.89 5.70 3.83
N LEU A 152 18.32 6.20 4.93
CA LEU A 152 17.63 5.36 5.91
C LEU A 152 16.39 4.70 5.31
N ASN A 153 15.58 5.43 4.55
CA ASN A 153 14.44 4.89 3.80
C ASN A 153 14.89 3.84 2.77
N ASP A 154 15.93 4.15 2.02
CA ASP A 154 16.47 3.25 1.00
C ASP A 154 16.99 1.94 1.56
N ASN A 155 17.64 1.98 2.74
CA ASN A 155 18.17 0.79 3.40
C ASN A 155 17.06 -0.01 4.11
N TRP A 156 16.07 0.66 4.69
CA TRP A 156 14.91 0.01 5.27
C TRP A 156 14.15 -0.81 4.23
N LYS A 157 13.83 -0.20 3.08
CA LYS A 157 13.13 -0.86 1.98
C LYS A 157 13.89 -2.05 1.39
N LYS A 158 15.22 -2.03 1.47
CA LYS A 158 16.11 -3.12 1.00
C LYS A 158 16.46 -4.12 2.10
N GLU A 159 15.88 -3.99 3.30
CA GLU A 159 16.15 -4.85 4.46
C GLU A 159 17.63 -4.85 4.90
N ASN A 160 18.36 -3.77 4.61
CA ASN A 160 19.76 -3.59 5.00
C ASN A 160 19.86 -3.13 6.47
N PHE A 161 19.38 -3.94 7.42
CA PHE A 161 19.16 -3.52 8.80
C PHE A 161 20.43 -3.12 9.57
N TYR A 162 21.60 -3.66 9.22
CA TYR A 162 22.87 -3.15 9.73
C TYR A 162 23.06 -1.66 9.40
N SER A 163 22.87 -1.31 8.13
CA SER A 163 22.97 0.08 7.66
C SER A 163 21.90 0.97 8.30
N VAL A 164 20.68 0.47 8.49
CA VAL A 164 19.61 1.22 9.18
C VAL A 164 20.07 1.65 10.58
N GLY A 165 20.61 0.73 11.38
CA GLY A 165 21.15 1.05 12.70
C GLY A 165 22.30 2.06 12.66
N LEU A 166 23.25 1.89 11.74
CA LEU A 166 24.42 2.77 11.61
C LEU A 166 24.07 4.18 11.11
N ILE A 167 23.12 4.30 10.20
CA ILE A 167 22.62 5.59 9.70
C ILE A 167 21.82 6.29 10.80
N GLY A 168 20.93 5.57 11.51
CA GLY A 168 20.23 6.12 12.67
C GLY A 168 21.21 6.65 13.72
N ARG A 169 22.28 5.90 14.02
CA ARG A 169 23.36 6.34 14.92
C ARG A 169 24.07 7.60 14.41
N SER A 170 24.28 7.69 13.10
CA SER A 170 24.89 8.86 12.46
C SER A 170 24.01 10.10 12.57
N ILE A 171 22.69 9.95 12.42
CA ILE A 171 21.72 11.05 12.62
C ILE A 171 21.83 11.61 14.04
N ILE A 172 21.72 10.76 15.08
CA ILE A 172 21.76 11.25 16.47
C ILE A 172 23.11 11.88 16.85
N ASN A 173 24.21 11.49 16.22
CA ASN A 173 25.52 12.13 16.42
C ASN A 173 25.63 13.48 15.72
N HIS A 174 24.88 13.69 14.64
CA HIS A 174 25.01 14.87 13.79
C HIS A 174 24.14 16.05 14.24
N VAL A 175 22.93 15.77 14.75
CA VAL A 175 21.94 16.81 15.07
C VAL A 175 22.15 17.64 16.36
N PRO A 176 23.01 17.29 17.36
CA PRO A 176 23.09 18.07 18.60
C PRO A 176 23.26 19.59 18.45
N PRO A 177 24.08 20.12 17.52
CA PRO A 177 24.26 21.56 17.36
C PRO A 177 22.99 22.34 17.00
N ILE A 178 21.98 21.69 16.43
CA ILE A 178 20.69 22.34 16.12
C ILE A 178 19.95 22.74 17.41
N PHE A 179 20.20 22.02 18.51
CA PHE A 179 19.55 22.23 19.80
C PHE A 179 20.29 23.24 20.70
N GLY A 180 21.32 23.92 20.18
CA GLY A 180 22.14 24.88 20.91
C GLY A 180 23.64 24.58 20.78
N THR A 181 24.44 24.94 21.78
CA THR A 181 25.90 24.69 21.78
C THR A 181 26.27 23.25 22.17
N PHE A 182 25.42 22.28 21.83
CA PHE A 182 25.60 20.88 22.20
C PHE A 182 26.50 20.15 21.21
N THR A 183 27.34 19.28 21.74
CA THR A 183 28.26 18.42 20.96
C THR A 183 27.93 16.94 21.09
N LYS A 184 27.07 16.58 22.05
CA LYS A 184 26.70 15.21 22.38
C LYS A 184 25.18 15.09 22.47
N PHE A 185 24.66 13.94 22.04
CA PHE A 185 23.22 13.71 22.01
C PHE A 185 22.60 13.59 23.41
N GLU A 186 23.39 13.17 24.40
CA GLU A 186 23.01 13.16 25.81
C GLU A 186 22.59 14.55 26.31
N GLN A 187 23.17 15.62 25.76
CA GLN A 187 22.77 16.99 26.09
C GLN A 187 21.41 17.34 25.50
N VAL A 188 21.07 16.82 24.32
CA VAL A 188 19.73 16.95 23.72
C VAL A 188 18.68 16.23 24.58
N VAL A 189 19.02 15.02 25.06
CA VAL A 189 18.16 14.26 25.97
C VAL A 189 17.95 15.00 27.29
N ALA A 190 19.01 15.54 27.89
CA ALA A 190 18.93 16.21 29.18
C ALA A 190 18.14 17.54 29.11
N ASN A 191 18.34 18.31 28.04
CA ASN A 191 17.79 19.67 27.87
C ASN A 191 16.59 19.74 26.92
N GLY A 192 16.00 18.60 26.55
CA GLY A 192 14.91 18.54 25.60
C GLY A 192 13.67 19.35 26.02
N SER A 193 12.86 19.74 25.04
CA SER A 193 11.80 20.75 25.16
C SER A 193 10.76 20.47 26.25
N ASN A 194 10.44 19.20 26.50
CA ASN A 194 9.53 18.76 27.55
C ASN A 194 9.83 17.33 28.03
N SER A 195 9.16 16.87 29.09
CA SER A 195 9.39 15.53 29.65
C SER A 195 9.04 14.39 28.68
N SER A 196 8.04 14.55 27.82
CA SER A 196 7.65 13.54 26.83
C SER A 196 8.69 13.39 25.72
N PHE A 197 9.15 14.52 25.17
CA PHE A 197 10.24 14.55 24.20
C PHE A 197 11.50 13.87 24.76
N ARG A 198 11.91 14.25 25.98
CA ARG A 198 13.09 13.66 26.63
C ARG A 198 12.98 12.16 26.79
N LYS A 199 11.81 11.63 27.21
CA LYS A 199 11.59 10.17 27.31
C LYS A 199 11.71 9.46 25.97
N ASN A 200 11.09 10.00 24.92
CA ASN A 200 11.13 9.41 23.58
C ASN A 200 12.54 9.42 22.99
N VAL A 201 13.24 10.54 23.09
CA VAL A 201 14.59 10.70 22.54
C VAL A 201 15.64 9.95 23.37
N ASN A 202 15.42 9.76 24.68
CA ASN A 202 16.26 8.88 25.49
C ASN A 202 16.13 7.41 25.05
N SER A 203 14.90 6.95 24.76
CA SER A 203 14.67 5.60 24.24
C SER A 203 15.39 5.38 22.91
N LEU A 204 15.37 6.38 22.03
CA LEU A 204 16.16 6.38 20.80
C LEU A 204 17.65 6.31 21.12
N HIS A 205 18.16 7.17 22.01
CA HIS A 205 19.59 7.25 22.33
C HIS A 205 20.15 5.92 22.84
N GLU A 206 19.56 5.38 23.91
CA GLU A 206 20.10 4.20 24.60
C GLU A 206 20.05 2.94 23.70
N SER A 207 18.88 2.68 23.12
CA SER A 207 18.66 1.45 22.35
C SER A 207 19.39 1.49 21.01
N LEU A 208 19.22 2.55 20.21
CA LEU A 208 19.86 2.65 18.89
C LEU A 208 21.38 2.68 19.01
N ARG A 209 21.93 3.39 20.01
CA ARG A 209 23.37 3.41 20.26
C ARG A 209 23.89 2.03 20.58
N SER A 210 23.29 1.34 21.56
CA SER A 210 23.72 0.01 21.97
C SER A 210 23.71 -0.96 20.78
N ILE A 211 22.66 -0.91 19.96
CA ILE A 211 22.50 -1.76 18.78
C ILE A 211 23.54 -1.44 17.71
N ALA A 212 23.70 -0.17 17.33
CA ALA A 212 24.67 0.24 16.33
C ALA A 212 26.12 -0.05 16.75
N ASP A 213 26.45 0.23 18.02
CA ASP A 213 27.77 -0.07 18.59
C ASP A 213 28.03 -1.59 18.54
N SER A 214 27.01 -2.43 18.78
CA SER A 214 27.13 -3.88 18.66
C SER A 214 27.43 -4.33 17.22
N TYR A 215 26.88 -3.64 16.22
CA TYR A 215 27.11 -3.94 14.79
C TYR A 215 28.52 -3.59 14.35
N THR A 216 29.13 -2.55 14.94
CA THR A 216 30.51 -2.14 14.60
C THR A 216 31.58 -2.87 15.40
N HIS A 217 31.27 -3.30 16.62
CA HIS A 217 32.29 -3.79 17.56
C HIS A 217 32.31 -5.32 17.72
N HIS A 218 31.22 -6.03 17.42
CA HIS A 218 31.25 -7.48 17.49
C HIS A 218 32.07 -8.09 16.36
N THR A 219 32.96 -9.00 16.73
CA THR A 219 33.70 -9.85 15.78
C THR A 219 32.86 -11.05 15.36
N ILE A 220 33.19 -11.62 14.20
CA ILE A 220 32.49 -12.77 13.63
C ILE A 220 32.46 -13.97 14.60
N ARG A 221 31.27 -14.53 14.79
CA ARG A 221 31.00 -15.67 15.68
C ARG A 221 30.74 -16.95 14.87
N ARG A 222 30.76 -18.10 15.55
CA ARG A 222 30.45 -19.41 14.95
C ARG A 222 29.02 -19.50 14.39
N LYS A 223 28.09 -18.76 14.97
CA LYS A 223 26.70 -18.65 14.53
C LYS A 223 26.24 -17.21 14.78
N GLU A 224 25.78 -16.56 13.73
CA GLU A 224 25.25 -15.20 13.79
C GLU A 224 23.72 -15.23 13.81
N SER A 225 23.15 -14.24 14.49
CA SER A 225 21.76 -13.85 14.30
C SER A 225 21.79 -12.50 13.61
N LEU A 226 21.30 -12.46 12.38
CA LEU A 226 21.23 -11.21 11.62
C LEU A 226 20.16 -10.29 12.24
N PRO A 227 20.35 -8.97 12.16
CA PRO A 227 19.34 -8.03 12.60
C PRO A 227 18.08 -8.13 11.75
N ASN A 228 16.94 -7.88 12.37
CA ASN A 228 15.65 -7.77 11.70
C ASN A 228 15.02 -6.39 11.93
N GLU A 229 13.89 -6.13 11.27
CA GLU A 229 13.09 -4.91 11.41
C GLU A 229 12.84 -4.56 12.88
N GLN A 230 12.39 -5.50 13.71
CA GLN A 230 11.99 -5.21 15.09
C GLN A 230 13.13 -4.67 15.95
N GLN A 231 14.36 -5.07 15.66
CA GLN A 231 15.53 -4.61 16.42
C GLN A 231 15.93 -3.17 16.06
N VAL A 232 15.67 -2.74 14.83
CA VAL A 232 16.11 -1.43 14.34
C VAL A 232 14.97 -0.44 14.10
N ASP A 233 13.73 -0.82 14.37
CA ASP A 233 12.56 0.06 14.23
C ASP A 233 12.46 1.08 15.38
N PHE A 234 12.99 2.27 15.14
CA PHE A 234 12.82 3.44 15.99
C PHE A 234 12.08 4.58 15.27
N ARG A 235 11.23 4.26 14.28
CA ARG A 235 10.55 5.24 13.41
C ARG A 235 9.84 6.32 14.21
N ALA A 236 9.04 5.92 15.20
CA ALA A 236 8.29 6.85 16.06
C ALA A 236 9.19 7.79 16.87
N ASN A 237 10.27 7.27 17.47
CA ASN A 237 11.17 8.10 18.26
C ASN A 237 12.00 9.05 17.39
N LEU A 238 12.40 8.60 16.19
CA LEU A 238 13.11 9.43 15.24
C LEU A 238 12.20 10.54 14.68
N ASP A 239 10.94 10.25 14.35
CA ASP A 239 10.01 11.28 13.88
C ASP A 239 9.84 12.40 14.91
N ILE A 240 9.69 12.07 16.19
CA ILE A 240 9.62 13.07 17.29
C ILE A 240 10.87 13.96 17.33
N LEU A 241 12.06 13.39 17.10
CA LEU A 241 13.30 14.17 17.00
C LEU A 241 13.28 15.12 15.80
N LEU A 242 12.84 14.64 14.64
CA LEU A 242 12.78 15.45 13.42
C LEU A 242 11.73 16.55 13.51
N VAL A 243 10.57 16.30 14.12
CA VAL A 243 9.55 17.33 14.45
C VAL A 243 10.18 18.46 15.25
N GLU A 244 10.95 18.11 16.27
CA GLU A 244 11.54 19.11 17.17
C GLU A 244 12.61 19.94 16.44
N ILE A 245 13.42 19.31 15.57
CA ILE A 245 14.36 20.02 14.68
C ILE A 245 13.63 21.02 13.79
N ILE A 246 12.54 20.58 13.14
CA ILE A 246 11.72 21.43 12.28
C ILE A 246 11.16 22.61 13.08
N ARG A 247 10.64 22.37 14.29
CA ARG A 247 10.11 23.40 15.19
C ARG A 247 11.14 24.45 15.57
N ILE A 248 12.39 24.04 15.86
CA ILE A 248 13.48 24.94 16.23
C ILE A 248 13.89 25.83 15.05
N LEU A 249 13.82 25.31 13.82
CA LEU A 249 14.32 25.99 12.63
C LEU A 249 13.25 26.74 11.82
N HIS A 250 11.96 26.51 12.07
CA HIS A 250 10.84 27.25 11.47
C HIS A 250 10.53 28.61 12.15
N VAL A 251 11.52 29.21 12.83
CA VAL A 251 11.38 30.50 13.51
C VAL A 251 11.69 31.66 12.56
#